data_AF-A0A6I9Q4F8-F1
#
_entry.id   AF-A0A6I9Q4F8-F1
#
_cell.length_a   1.000
_cell.length_b   1.000
_cell.length_c   1.000
_cell.angle_alpha   90.00
_cell.angle_beta   90.00
_cell.angle_gamma   90.00
#
_symmetry.space_group_name_H-M   'P 1'
#
loop_
_entity.id
_entity.type
_entity.pdbx_description
1 polymer ?
#
loop_
_entity_poly.entity_id
_entity_poly.type
_entity_poly.pdbx_seq_one_letter_code
_entity_poly.pdbx_strand_id
1 'polypeptide(L)'
;MISNNPGQIKNLLNQPGLRQESSELKEKLQQLQHYTNQLAKETNRHLKELGSLPPPLSPSEQRQQKLQRERLMNDFSSALNNFQVVQRRAAEREKESVARARAGSRVLVSSDSL
;
A
#
# COMPACT_ATOMS: atom_id res chain seq x y z
N MET A 1 -15.57 -12.48 1.17
CA MET A 1 -14.46 -13.32 1.68
C MET A 1 -13.16 -12.54 1.56
N ILE A 2 -12.80 -11.72 2.55
CA ILE A 2 -11.61 -10.83 2.57
C ILE A 2 -10.69 -11.18 3.76
N SER A 3 -11.04 -12.18 4.58
CA SER A 3 -10.37 -12.44 5.86
C SER A 3 -8.99 -13.11 5.76
N ASN A 4 -8.58 -13.62 4.60
CA ASN A 4 -7.37 -14.45 4.51
C ASN A 4 -6.09 -13.68 4.10
N ASN A 5 -6.21 -12.50 3.49
CA ASN A 5 -5.05 -11.75 2.97
C ASN A 5 -4.12 -11.18 4.06
N PRO A 6 -4.62 -10.62 5.18
CA PRO A 6 -3.75 -10.05 6.20
C PRO A 6 -2.90 -11.12 6.92
N GLY A 7 -3.44 -12.32 7.11
CA GLY A 7 -2.75 -13.44 7.75
C GLY A 7 -1.59 -13.97 6.90
N GLN A 8 -1.79 -14.08 5.59
CA GLN A 8 -0.75 -14.53 4.66
C GLN A 8 0.43 -13.54 4.58
N ILE A 9 0.15 -12.24 4.61
CA ILE A 9 1.19 -11.19 4.62
C ILE A 9 2.03 -11.26 5.89
N LYS A 10 1.41 -11.54 7.04
CA LYS A 10 2.09 -11.68 8.33
C LYS A 10 3.01 -12.91 8.36
N ASN A 11 2.59 -14.02 7.76
CA ASN A 11 3.37 -15.25 7.69
C ASN A 11 4.57 -15.11 6.72
N LEU A 12 4.39 -14.43 5.58
CA LEU A 12 5.48 -14.12 4.65
C LEU A 12 6.53 -13.18 5.26
N LEU A 13 6.11 -12.24 6.12
CA LEU A 13 7.02 -11.29 6.77
C LEU A 13 7.87 -11.88 7.91
N ASN A 14 7.50 -13.07 8.40
CA ASN A 14 8.11 -13.69 9.58
C ASN A 14 9.05 -14.87 9.26
N GLN A 15 9.24 -15.27 8.00
CA GLN A 15 10.19 -16.34 7.66
C GLN A 15 11.64 -15.81 7.61
N PRO A 16 12.53 -16.29 8.49
CA PRO A 16 13.93 -15.93 8.48
C PRO A 16 14.68 -16.89 7.55
N GLY A 17 14.89 -16.45 6.31
CA GLY A 17 15.91 -17.01 5.44
C GLY A 17 15.42 -17.39 4.05
N LEU A 18 15.83 -16.61 3.06
CA LEU A 18 16.49 -17.10 1.83
C LEU A 18 16.90 -15.88 1.00
N ARG A 19 18.22 -15.69 0.86
CA ARG A 19 18.86 -14.57 0.17
C ARG A 19 18.59 -14.51 -1.35
N GLN A 20 17.80 -15.42 -1.91
CA GLN A 20 17.34 -15.44 -3.32
C GLN A 20 15.86 -15.07 -3.50
N GLU A 21 15.00 -15.34 -2.53
CA GLU A 21 13.56 -14.97 -2.59
C GLU A 21 13.32 -13.46 -2.51
N SER A 22 14.37 -12.69 -2.19
CA SER A 22 14.32 -11.23 -2.10
C SER A 22 13.89 -10.53 -3.40
N SER A 23 14.16 -11.11 -4.59
CA SER A 23 13.86 -10.43 -5.86
C SER A 23 12.39 -10.57 -6.24
N GLU A 24 11.86 -11.79 -6.24
CA GLU A 24 10.45 -12.07 -6.54
C GLU A 24 9.52 -11.42 -5.51
N LEU A 25 9.91 -11.43 -4.23
CA LEU A 25 9.13 -10.79 -3.16
C LEU A 25 9.10 -9.27 -3.32
N LYS A 26 10.20 -8.68 -3.82
CA LYS A 26 10.29 -7.24 -4.14
C LYS A 26 9.46 -6.88 -5.36
N GLU A 27 9.52 -7.70 -6.42
CA GLU A 27 8.76 -7.49 -7.65
C GLU A 27 7.25 -7.60 -7.39
N LYS A 28 6.82 -8.60 -6.61
CA LYS A 28 5.43 -8.75 -6.17
C LYS A 28 4.96 -7.58 -5.30
N LEU A 29 5.83 -7.04 -4.44
CA LEU A 29 5.54 -5.85 -3.64
C LEU A 29 5.35 -4.61 -4.52
N GLN A 30 6.20 -4.43 -5.53
CA GLN A 30 6.08 -3.33 -6.50
C GLN A 30 4.81 -3.44 -7.32
N GLN A 31 4.45 -4.64 -7.80
CA GLN A 31 3.19 -4.88 -8.51
C GLN A 31 1.97 -4.57 -7.63
N LEU A 32 1.96 -5.03 -6.38
CA LEU A 32 0.88 -4.74 -5.42
C LEU A 32 0.76 -3.24 -5.12
N GLN A 33 1.89 -2.52 -4.99
CA GLN A 33 1.88 -1.06 -4.84
C GLN A 33 1.31 -0.37 -6.08
N HIS A 34 1.76 -0.76 -7.27
CA HIS A 34 1.28 -0.17 -8.52
C HIS A 34 -0.23 -0.39 -8.68
N TYR A 35 -0.70 -1.63 -8.51
CA TYR A 35 -2.11 -1.98 -8.59
C TYR A 35 -2.94 -1.17 -7.58
N THR A 36 -2.48 -1.07 -6.33
CA THR A 36 -3.19 -0.31 -5.29
C THR A 36 -3.24 1.19 -5.60
N ASN A 37 -2.16 1.76 -6.14
CA ASN A 37 -2.15 3.16 -6.60
C ASN A 37 -3.13 3.41 -7.73
N GLN A 38 -3.22 2.49 -8.70
CA GLN A 38 -4.19 2.59 -9.79
C GLN A 38 -5.62 2.51 -9.24
N LEU A 39 -5.89 1.54 -8.36
CA LEU A 39 -7.20 1.41 -7.70
C LEU A 39 -7.58 2.69 -6.93
N ALA A 40 -6.62 3.30 -6.22
CA ALA A 40 -6.86 4.55 -5.49
C ALA A 40 -7.20 5.72 -6.42
N LYS A 41 -6.51 5.84 -7.57
CA LYS A 41 -6.83 6.85 -8.60
C LYS A 41 -8.22 6.63 -9.18
N GLU A 42 -8.55 5.40 -9.56
CA GLU A 42 -9.86 5.05 -10.11
C GLU A 42 -10.98 5.32 -9.09
N THR A 43 -10.77 4.94 -7.83
CA THR A 43 -11.75 5.19 -6.75
C THR A 43 -11.96 6.69 -6.54
N ASN A 44 -10.88 7.48 -6.52
CA ASN A 44 -10.98 8.94 -6.41
C ASN A 44 -11.71 9.55 -7.62
N ARG A 45 -11.47 9.03 -8.84
CA ARG A 45 -12.21 9.45 -10.03
C ARG A 45 -13.70 9.17 -9.88
N HIS A 46 -14.08 7.94 -9.52
CA HIS A 46 -15.48 7.58 -9.32
C HIS A 46 -16.16 8.39 -8.20
N LEU A 47 -15.45 8.72 -7.11
CA LEU A 47 -15.98 9.58 -6.05
C LEU A 47 -16.25 11.01 -6.52
N LYS A 48 -15.37 11.57 -7.37
CA LYS A 48 -15.57 12.88 -8.00
C LYS A 48 -16.73 12.87 -8.99
N GLU A 49 -16.81 11.85 -9.84
CA GLU A 49 -17.93 11.65 -10.78
C GLU A 49 -19.25 11.52 -10.02
N LEU A 50 -19.28 10.71 -8.96
CA LEU A 50 -20.40 10.62 -8.04
C LEU A 50 -20.77 12.00 -7.53
N GLY A 51 -19.83 12.80 -7.03
CA GLY A 51 -20.08 14.16 -6.53
C GLY A 51 -20.63 15.14 -7.57
N SER A 52 -20.36 14.90 -8.86
CA SER A 52 -20.84 15.75 -9.97
C SER A 52 -22.25 15.42 -10.44
N LEU A 53 -22.81 14.28 -10.01
CA LEU A 53 -24.18 13.91 -10.37
C LEU A 53 -25.18 14.92 -9.80
N PRO A 54 -26.22 15.28 -10.57
CA PRO A 54 -27.25 16.19 -10.08
C PRO A 54 -27.90 15.63 -8.81
N PRO A 55 -28.19 16.50 -7.81
CA PRO A 55 -28.86 16.06 -6.60
C PRO A 55 -30.28 15.58 -6.93
N PRO A 56 -30.79 14.54 -6.24
CA PRO A 56 -32.17 14.12 -6.34
C PRO A 56 -33.14 15.28 -6.06
N LEU A 57 -34.34 15.26 -6.64
CA LEU A 57 -35.34 16.31 -6.40
C LEU A 57 -35.94 16.23 -4.98
N SER A 58 -35.95 15.04 -4.38
CA SER A 58 -36.45 14.85 -3.01
C SER A 58 -35.40 15.22 -1.95
N PRO A 59 -35.75 16.04 -0.94
CA PRO A 59 -34.85 16.35 0.18
C PRO A 59 -34.40 15.12 0.98
N SER A 60 -35.24 14.09 1.10
CA SER A 60 -34.88 12.86 1.82
C SER A 60 -33.84 12.05 1.06
N GLU A 61 -33.98 11.95 -0.26
CA GLU A 61 -33.02 11.28 -1.14
C GLU A 61 -31.69 12.04 -1.20
N GLN A 62 -31.71 13.37 -1.24
CA GLN A 62 -30.49 14.18 -1.14
C GLN A 62 -29.71 13.89 0.15
N ARG A 63 -30.41 13.82 1.30
CA ARG A 63 -29.78 13.50 2.59
C ARG A 63 -29.20 12.09 2.59
N GLN A 64 -29.91 11.09 2.06
CA GLN A 64 -29.41 9.73 1.94
C GLN A 64 -28.19 9.62 1.03
N GLN A 65 -28.23 10.28 -0.14
CA GLN A 65 -27.12 10.29 -1.09
C GLN A 65 -25.88 10.95 -0.48
N LYS A 66 -26.05 12.06 0.26
CA LYS A 66 -24.96 12.72 0.99
C LYS A 66 -24.34 11.78 2.02
N LEU A 67 -25.15 11.14 2.87
CA LEU A 67 -24.68 10.20 3.89
C LEU A 67 -23.93 9.01 3.27
N GLN A 68 -24.43 8.46 2.17
CA GLN A 68 -23.75 7.37 1.46
C GLN A 68 -22.40 7.81 0.88
N ARG A 69 -22.34 9.00 0.24
CA ARG A 69 -21.06 9.55 -0.25
C ARG A 69 -20.07 9.81 0.88
N GLU A 70 -20.52 10.38 1.99
CA GLU A 70 -19.66 10.64 3.16
C GLU A 70 -19.08 9.34 3.72
N ARG A 71 -19.89 8.28 3.85
CA ARG A 71 -19.41 6.96 4.26
C ARG A 71 -18.37 6.40 3.29
N LEU A 72 -18.67 6.43 1.99
CA LEU A 72 -17.73 5.97 0.96
C LEU A 72 -16.39 6.74 1.01
N MET A 73 -16.44 8.05 1.20
CA MET A 73 -15.25 8.89 1.32
C MET A 73 -14.44 8.57 2.58
N ASN A 74 -15.11 8.32 3.71
CA ASN A 74 -14.46 7.94 4.96
C ASN A 74 -13.80 6.56 4.87
N ASP A 75 -14.49 5.59 4.29
CA ASP A 75 -13.96 4.23 4.07
C ASP A 75 -12.75 4.27 3.14
N PHE A 76 -12.85 5.02 2.03
CA PHE A 76 -11.76 5.23 1.10
C PHE A 76 -10.55 5.91 1.76
N SER A 77 -10.78 6.97 2.55
CA SER A 77 -9.71 7.68 3.26
C SER A 77 -9.00 6.78 4.27
N SER A 78 -9.75 5.93 4.98
CA SER A 78 -9.21 4.96 5.93
C SER A 78 -8.35 3.90 5.22
N ALA A 79 -8.83 3.36 4.09
CA ALA A 79 -8.08 2.42 3.27
C ALA A 79 -6.79 3.05 2.72
N LEU A 80 -6.86 4.29 2.23
CA LEU A 80 -5.72 5.02 1.70
C LEU A 80 -4.66 5.29 2.79
N ASN A 81 -5.09 5.68 4.00
CA ASN A 81 -4.17 5.91 5.12
C ASN A 81 -3.42 4.62 5.49
N ASN A 82 -4.14 3.50 5.61
CA ASN A 82 -3.54 2.19 5.87
C ASN A 82 -2.51 1.83 4.79
N PHE A 83 -2.83 2.08 3.52
CA PHE A 83 -1.90 1.84 2.42
C PHE A 83 -0.64 2.72 2.53
N GLN A 84 -0.79 4.01 2.82
CA GLN A 84 0.35 4.91 3.02
C GLN A 84 1.27 4.46 4.17
N VAL A 85 0.70 3.92 5.26
CA VAL A 85 1.48 3.35 6.37
C VAL A 85 2.30 2.14 5.90
N VAL A 86 1.68 1.23 5.14
CA VAL A 86 2.38 0.07 4.58
C VAL A 86 3.47 0.49 3.59
N GLN A 87 3.22 1.49 2.75
CA GLN A 87 4.19 2.03 1.81
C GLN A 87 5.40 2.64 2.52
N ARG A 88 5.19 3.42 3.59
CA ARG A 88 6.29 3.96 4.42
C ARG A 88 7.15 2.86 5.03
N ARG A 89 6.52 1.85 5.63
CA ARG A 89 7.25 0.70 6.21
C ARG A 89 8.03 -0.09 5.16
N ALA A 90 7.48 -0.25 3.97
CA ALA A 90 8.19 -0.88 2.85
C ALA A 90 9.43 -0.08 2.44
N ALA A 91 9.29 1.25 2.31
CA ALA A 91 10.40 2.14 1.97
C ALA A 91 11.50 2.18 3.04
N GLU A 92 11.12 2.16 4.33
CA GLU A 92 12.06 2.08 5.46
C GLU A 92 12.87 0.78 5.43
N ARG A 93 12.21 -0.37 5.23
CA ARG A 93 12.89 -1.67 5.12
C ARG A 93 13.85 -1.73 3.93
N GLU A 94 13.47 -1.14 2.79
CA GLU A 94 14.35 -1.06 1.63
C GLU A 94 15.57 -0.17 1.91
N LYS A 95 15.37 0.99 2.55
CA LYS A 95 16.45 1.89 2.96
C LYS A 95 17.45 1.20 3.91
N GLU A 96 16.96 0.45 4.90
CA GLU A 96 17.78 -0.34 5.82
C GLU A 96 18.53 -1.48 5.14
N SER A 97 17.89 -2.15 4.16
CA SER A 97 18.52 -3.21 3.38
C SER A 97 19.67 -2.66 2.52
N VAL A 98 19.44 -1.54 1.83
CA VAL A 98 20.46 -0.84 1.03
C VAL A 98 21.61 -0.33 1.92
N ALA A 99 21.30 0.26 3.08
CA ALA A 99 22.32 0.72 4.02
C ALA A 99 23.20 -0.44 4.52
N ARG A 100 22.59 -1.59 4.87
CA ARG A 100 23.31 -2.81 5.27
C ARG A 100 24.16 -3.39 4.16
N ALA A 101 23.66 -3.46 2.93
CA ALA A 101 24.43 -3.93 1.77
C ALA A 101 25.65 -3.03 1.52
N ARG A 102 25.49 -1.70 1.61
CA ARG A 102 26.58 -0.72 1.46
C ARG A 102 27.62 -0.84 2.58
N ALA A 103 27.18 -1.02 3.83
CA ALA A 103 28.09 -1.21 4.96
C ALA A 103 28.86 -2.53 4.88
N GLY A 104 28.20 -3.63 4.52
CA GLY A 104 28.84 -4.94 4.32
C GLY A 104 29.85 -4.93 3.17
N SER A 105 29.58 -4.19 2.10
CA SER A 105 30.53 -4.02 1.00
C SER A 105 31.79 -3.28 1.43
N ARG A 106 31.68 -2.21 2.25
CA ARG A 106 32.85 -1.47 2.77
C ARG A 106 33.75 -2.32 3.67
N VAL A 107 33.18 -3.26 4.44
CA VAL A 107 33.96 -4.14 5.31
C VAL A 107 34.79 -5.15 4.48
N LEU A 108 34.24 -5.66 3.38
CA LEU A 108 34.96 -6.58 2.49
C LEU A 108 36.15 -5.92 1.78
N VAL A 109 36.01 -4.68 1.30
CA VAL A 109 37.14 -3.95 0.66
C VAL A 109 38.25 -3.61 1.66
N SER A 110 37.93 -3.55 2.97
CA SER A 110 38.92 -3.25 4.02
C SER A 110 39.71 -4.49 4.47
N SER A 111 39.23 -5.70 4.18
CA SER A 111 39.83 -6.96 4.67
C SER A 111 40.78 -7.63 3.66
N ASP A 112 40.92 -7.05 2.47
CA ASP A 112 41.77 -7.54 1.36
C ASP A 112 43.02 -6.66 1.16
N SER A 113 43.41 -5.86 2.16
CA SER A 113 44.55 -4.92 2.08
C SER A 113 45.56 -5.02 3.24
N LEU A 114 45.66 -6.17 3.93
CA LEU A 114 46.76 -6.46 4.87
C LEU A 114 47.24 -7.90 4.73
#